data_AF-A0A2G2WXB0-F1
#
_entry.id   AF-A0A2G2WXB0-F1
#
_cell.length_a   1.000
_cell.length_b   1.000
_cell.length_c   1.000
_cell.angle_alpha   90.00
_cell.angle_beta   90.00
_cell.angle_gamma   90.00
#
_symmetry.space_group_name_H-M   'P 1'
#
loop_
_entity.id
_entity.type
_entity.pdbx_description
1 polymer ?
#
loop_
_entity_poly.entity_id
_entity_poly.type
_entity_poly.pdbx_seq_one_letter_code
_entity_poly.pdbx_strand_id
1 'polypeptide(L)'
;MESGLVVVAPVKEIKSSPWAFLSPFTVQMWGVTGAFFLFVGFVVWILEHRMNPEFRGPPRQQLVTVFWFSFSTMFFAHRENTVSTLGRCVLIFWLFVVLIINSSYTASLTSILTVQKLTSGIEGIDSLISSLDPIGVQDGSFAYNYLIGELRVPQSRLRIIKSEDEYVSNLQKGPQGGGVAAIVDELPYVELFLSNNKCIFRTVGQEFTKSGWGFAFQRDSSLAIDLSTAILQLSENGELQRIHDKWLSNNGCSSQNNQADDTRLSLKSFWGMYAPETEEPEISEPESARSSRRTLLSRSFKDLIGFVDKREAEIKDILKRKNSDNKKQISHSSDVQRNSPA
;
A
#
# COMPACT_ATOMS: atom_id res chain seq x y z
N MET A 1 -34.56 3.70 -19.01
CA MET A 1 -33.69 3.20 -17.93
C MET A 1 -32.89 2.05 -18.49
N GLU A 2 -31.58 2.13 -18.41
CA GLU A 2 -30.72 1.00 -18.75
C GLU A 2 -30.91 -0.07 -17.68
N SER A 3 -31.18 -1.31 -18.09
CA SER A 3 -31.51 -2.42 -17.18
C SER A 3 -30.74 -3.68 -17.53
N GLY A 4 -29.47 -3.51 -17.93
CA GLY A 4 -28.63 -4.65 -18.23
C GLY A 4 -28.14 -5.38 -17.00
N LEU A 5 -27.43 -6.46 -17.28
CA LEU A 5 -26.86 -7.33 -16.28
C LEU A 5 -25.56 -6.75 -15.75
N VAL A 6 -25.43 -6.81 -14.43
CA VAL A 6 -24.23 -6.42 -13.70
C VAL A 6 -23.79 -7.56 -12.80
N VAL A 7 -22.52 -7.52 -12.39
CA VAL A 7 -21.93 -8.50 -11.49
C VAL A 7 -21.79 -7.88 -10.10
N VAL A 8 -22.29 -8.56 -9.08
CA VAL A 8 -22.18 -8.17 -7.67
C VAL A 8 -21.22 -9.10 -6.96
N ALA A 9 -20.22 -8.54 -6.29
CA ALA A 9 -19.21 -9.30 -5.56
C ALA A 9 -18.98 -8.72 -4.15
N PRO A 10 -18.54 -9.53 -3.18
CA PRO A 10 -18.16 -9.03 -1.87
C PRO A 10 -16.91 -8.14 -1.97
N VAL A 11 -16.92 -7.08 -1.17
CA VAL A 11 -15.78 -6.20 -0.99
C VAL A 11 -14.80 -6.91 -0.05
N LYS A 12 -13.64 -7.31 -0.57
CA LYS A 12 -12.52 -7.73 0.29
C LYS A 12 -11.76 -6.49 0.71
N GLU A 13 -11.84 -6.17 1.99
CA GLU A 13 -10.91 -5.19 2.56
C GLU A 13 -9.49 -5.73 2.50
N ILE A 14 -8.56 -4.87 2.11
CA ILE A 14 -7.13 -5.17 2.19
C ILE A 14 -6.82 -5.33 3.67
N LYS A 15 -6.70 -6.57 4.15
CA LYS A 15 -6.24 -6.84 5.52
C LYS A 15 -4.90 -6.12 5.70
N SER A 16 -4.84 -5.29 6.74
CA SER A 16 -3.64 -4.55 7.12
C SER A 16 -2.49 -5.53 7.35
N SER A 17 -1.54 -5.57 6.42
CA SER A 17 -0.32 -6.36 6.57
C SER A 17 0.65 -5.62 7.50
N PRO A 18 1.25 -6.26 8.51
CA PRO A 18 2.22 -5.62 9.42
C PRO A 18 3.43 -4.97 8.73
N TRP A 19 3.74 -5.40 7.50
CA TRP A 19 4.86 -4.97 6.67
C TRP A 19 4.42 -4.06 5.51
N ALA A 20 3.31 -3.33 5.64
CA ALA A 20 2.78 -2.53 4.54
C ALA A 20 3.78 -1.48 4.01
N PHE A 21 4.75 -1.06 4.82
CA PHE A 21 5.84 -0.16 4.42
C PHE A 21 6.77 -0.76 3.35
N LEU A 22 6.86 -2.09 3.20
CA LEU A 22 7.65 -2.73 2.13
C LEU A 22 6.88 -2.89 0.82
N SER A 23 5.56 -2.71 0.84
CA SER A 23 4.65 -2.89 -0.30
C SER A 23 4.96 -2.01 -1.54
N PRO A 24 5.45 -0.75 -1.42
CA PRO A 24 5.66 0.11 -2.58
C PRO A 24 6.65 -0.44 -3.61
N PHE A 25 7.59 -1.28 -3.20
CA PHE A 25 8.56 -1.93 -4.09
C PHE A 25 8.48 -3.45 -4.00
N THR A 26 8.66 -4.10 -5.15
CA THR A 26 8.75 -5.56 -5.21
C THR A 26 10.04 -6.05 -4.54
N VAL A 27 10.05 -7.30 -4.07
CA VAL A 27 11.26 -7.92 -3.48
C VAL A 27 12.44 -7.88 -4.45
N GLN A 28 12.18 -8.01 -5.75
CA GLN A 28 13.21 -7.86 -6.80
C GLN A 28 13.81 -6.46 -6.82
N MET A 29 13.00 -5.41 -6.73
CA MET A 29 13.46 -4.02 -6.69
C MET A 29 14.26 -3.71 -5.43
N TRP A 30 13.84 -4.24 -4.28
CA TRP A 30 14.63 -4.16 -3.04
C TRP A 30 16.00 -4.83 -3.19
N GLY A 31 16.05 -6.01 -3.79
CA GLY A 31 17.30 -6.73 -4.08
C GLY A 31 18.24 -5.93 -5.00
N VAL A 32 17.72 -5.38 -6.10
CA VAL A 32 18.48 -4.54 -7.04
C VAL A 32 19.00 -3.28 -6.34
N THR A 33 18.15 -2.63 -5.54
CA THR A 33 18.53 -1.42 -4.78
C THR A 33 19.65 -1.72 -3.80
N GLY A 34 19.55 -2.81 -3.03
CA GLY A 34 20.59 -3.26 -2.10
C GLY A 34 21.91 -3.62 -2.81
N ALA A 35 21.84 -4.33 -3.93
CA ALA A 35 23.03 -4.68 -4.72
C ALA A 35 23.71 -3.43 -5.30
N PHE A 36 22.94 -2.47 -5.81
CA PHE A 36 23.47 -1.20 -6.32
C PHE A 36 24.13 -0.37 -5.21
N PHE A 37 23.56 -0.41 -4.00
CA PHE A 37 24.13 0.21 -2.81
C PHE A 37 25.52 -0.34 -2.46
N LEU A 38 25.65 -1.67 -2.44
CA LEU A 38 26.94 -2.34 -2.20
C LEU A 38 27.95 -2.03 -3.30
N PHE A 39 27.50 -1.97 -4.56
CA PHE A 39 28.36 -1.61 -5.69
C PHE A 39 28.92 -0.19 -5.57
N VAL A 40 28.08 0.81 -5.27
CA VAL A 40 28.54 2.19 -5.10
C VAL A 40 29.44 2.34 -3.88
N GLY A 41 29.10 1.68 -2.76
CA GLY A 41 29.97 1.63 -1.58
C GLY A 41 31.35 1.03 -1.90
N PHE A 42 31.40 -0.02 -2.71
CA PHE A 42 32.65 -0.63 -3.18
C PHE A 42 33.45 0.31 -4.10
N VAL A 43 32.80 1.02 -5.03
CA VAL A 43 33.48 2.00 -5.91
C VAL A 43 34.06 3.15 -5.11
N VAL A 44 33.30 3.72 -4.16
CA VAL A 44 33.78 4.78 -3.26
C VAL A 44 34.93 4.26 -2.40
N TRP A 45 34.83 3.04 -1.88
CA TRP A 45 35.91 2.38 -1.14
C TRP A 45 37.20 2.30 -1.96
N ILE A 46 37.17 1.84 -3.22
CA ILE A 46 38.37 1.78 -4.07
C ILE A 46 38.97 3.19 -4.26
N LEU A 47 38.14 4.18 -4.55
CA LEU A 47 38.58 5.54 -4.87
C LEU A 47 39.18 6.26 -3.66
N GLU A 48 38.61 6.07 -2.47
CA GLU A 48 39.08 6.72 -1.24
C GLU A 48 40.18 5.93 -0.51
N HIS A 49 40.23 4.60 -0.66
CA HIS A 49 41.27 3.76 -0.07
C HIS A 49 42.69 4.16 -0.49
N ARG A 50 42.85 4.74 -1.68
CA ARG A 50 44.14 5.19 -2.18
C ARG A 50 44.62 6.51 -1.56
N MET A 51 43.71 7.36 -1.08
CA MET A 51 44.02 8.75 -0.71
C MET A 51 43.74 9.10 0.77
N ASN A 52 42.84 8.39 1.44
CA ASN A 52 42.44 8.69 2.82
C ASN A 52 43.01 7.69 3.83
N PRO A 53 43.78 8.13 4.84
CA PRO A 53 44.33 7.24 5.87
C PRO A 53 43.27 6.70 6.84
N GLU A 54 42.10 7.34 6.97
CA GLU A 54 40.97 6.81 7.78
C GLU A 54 40.38 5.50 7.20
N PHE A 55 40.53 5.27 5.90
CA PHE A 55 40.13 4.02 5.26
C PHE A 55 41.22 2.96 5.26
N ARG A 56 42.29 3.10 6.07
CA ARG A 56 43.32 2.07 6.30
C ARG A 56 43.17 1.47 7.70
N GLY A 57 42.40 0.38 7.80
CA GLY A 57 42.19 -0.40 9.01
C GLY A 57 42.06 -1.91 8.69
N PRO A 58 41.86 -2.79 9.68
CA PRO A 58 41.64 -4.21 9.43
C PRO A 58 40.36 -4.43 8.58
N PRO A 59 40.34 -5.43 7.68
CA PRO A 59 39.32 -5.56 6.62
C PRO A 59 37.88 -5.67 7.13
N ARG A 60 37.68 -6.21 8.34
CA ARG A 60 36.37 -6.29 8.98
C ARG A 60 35.83 -4.93 9.44
N GLN A 61 36.68 -4.02 9.89
CA GLN A 61 36.26 -2.66 10.29
C GLN A 61 35.97 -1.78 9.07
N GLN A 62 36.68 -2.00 7.96
CA GLN A 62 36.46 -1.27 6.70
C GLN A 62 35.13 -1.61 6.03
N LEU A 63 34.72 -2.89 6.05
CA LEU A 63 33.40 -3.27 5.54
C LEU A 63 32.27 -2.63 6.35
N VAL A 64 32.44 -2.54 7.68
CA VAL A 64 31.48 -1.87 8.57
C VAL A 64 31.43 -0.37 8.30
N THR A 65 32.56 0.31 8.12
CA THR A 65 32.56 1.75 7.79
C THR A 65 32.02 2.04 6.39
N VAL A 66 32.28 1.20 5.39
CA VAL A 66 31.71 1.35 4.03
C VAL A 66 30.20 1.12 4.04
N PHE A 67 29.73 0.10 4.76
CA PHE A 67 28.30 -0.17 4.93
C PHE A 67 27.63 0.98 5.69
N TRP A 68 28.25 1.45 6.78
CA TRP A 68 27.77 2.57 7.60
C TRP A 68 27.74 3.89 6.84
N PHE A 69 28.76 4.18 6.04
CA PHE A 69 28.84 5.38 5.20
C PHE A 69 27.77 5.36 4.11
N SER A 70 27.64 4.23 3.40
CA SER A 70 26.62 4.06 2.37
C SER A 70 25.22 4.24 3.01
N PHE A 71 24.94 3.58 4.14
CA PHE A 71 23.68 3.70 4.88
C PHE A 71 23.40 5.14 5.35
N SER A 72 24.42 5.84 5.86
CA SER A 72 24.32 7.23 6.30
C SER A 72 24.03 8.21 5.16
N THR A 73 24.58 7.97 3.96
CA THR A 73 24.28 8.80 2.78
C THR A 73 22.84 8.65 2.28
N MET A 74 22.18 7.52 2.52
CA MET A 74 20.77 7.29 2.14
C MET A 74 19.79 8.14 2.96
N PHE A 75 20.11 8.40 4.22
CA PHE A 75 19.27 9.18 5.15
C PHE A 75 19.74 10.63 5.34
N PHE A 76 20.52 11.18 4.39
CA PHE A 76 21.03 12.56 4.45
C PHE A 76 21.88 12.89 5.69
N ALA A 77 22.50 11.89 6.34
CA ALA A 77 23.44 12.14 7.43
C ALA A 77 24.80 12.55 6.86
N HIS A 78 24.91 13.81 6.44
CA HIS A 78 26.15 14.35 5.87
C HIS A 78 27.17 14.65 6.98
N ARG A 79 28.00 13.65 7.29
CA ARG A 79 29.21 13.81 8.09
C ARG A 79 30.33 12.96 7.50
N GLU A 80 30.97 13.42 6.44
CA GLU A 80 32.41 13.16 6.23
C GLU A 80 32.97 13.99 5.06
N ASN A 81 34.17 14.54 5.25
CA ASN A 81 34.89 15.31 4.24
C ASN A 81 35.56 14.36 3.23
N THR A 82 34.86 13.97 2.16
CA THR A 82 35.46 13.22 1.05
C THR A 82 36.57 14.07 0.40
N VAL A 83 37.79 13.53 0.31
CA VAL A 83 39.00 14.29 -0.07
C VAL A 83 39.24 14.25 -1.59
N SER A 84 38.75 13.22 -2.30
CA SER A 84 38.95 13.04 -3.74
C SER A 84 37.88 13.73 -4.59
N THR A 85 38.30 14.48 -5.62
CA THR A 85 37.40 15.13 -6.58
C THR A 85 36.55 14.11 -7.37
N LEU A 86 37.12 12.96 -7.72
CA LEU A 86 36.39 11.87 -8.39
C LEU A 86 35.39 11.20 -7.45
N GLY A 87 35.74 11.02 -6.18
CA GLY A 87 34.83 10.50 -5.15
C GLY A 87 33.62 11.42 -4.94
N ARG A 88 33.84 12.74 -4.96
CA ARG A 88 32.76 13.74 -4.91
C ARG A 88 31.82 13.66 -6.11
N CYS A 89 32.34 13.50 -7.33
CA CYS A 89 31.49 13.32 -8.52
C CYS A 89 30.62 12.06 -8.42
N VAL A 90 31.20 10.93 -7.98
CA VAL A 90 30.46 9.68 -7.77
C VAL A 90 29.40 9.86 -6.66
N LEU A 91 29.73 10.56 -5.58
CA LEU A 91 28.81 10.83 -4.48
C LEU A 91 27.65 11.76 -4.88
N ILE A 92 27.90 12.79 -5.70
CA ILE A 92 26.84 13.66 -6.23
C ILE A 92 25.87 12.87 -7.11
N PHE A 93 26.40 12.02 -8.00
CA PHE A 93 25.57 11.13 -8.82
C PHE A 93 24.78 10.15 -7.95
N TRP A 94 25.41 9.57 -6.93
CA TRP A 94 24.76 8.69 -5.97
C TRP A 94 23.60 9.37 -5.23
N LEU A 95 23.79 10.60 -4.73
CA LEU A 95 22.74 11.39 -4.08
C LEU A 95 21.55 11.65 -5.02
N PHE A 96 21.81 11.86 -6.30
CA PHE A 96 20.75 11.99 -7.31
C PHE A 96 19.95 10.69 -7.44
N VAL A 97 20.62 9.53 -7.50
CA VAL A 97 19.93 8.22 -7.55
C VAL A 97 19.10 7.97 -6.28
N VAL A 98 19.67 8.22 -5.10
CA VAL A 98 18.95 8.10 -3.81
C VAL A 98 17.73 9.00 -3.79
N LEU A 99 17.82 10.23 -4.30
CA LEU A 99 16.70 11.14 -4.40
C LEU A 99 15.59 10.57 -5.27
N ILE A 100 15.91 10.02 -6.45
CA ILE A 100 14.93 9.37 -7.33
C ILE A 100 14.27 8.17 -6.64
N ILE A 101 15.04 7.34 -5.93
CA ILE A 101 14.49 6.18 -5.19
C ILE A 101 13.53 6.65 -4.10
N ASN A 102 13.90 7.65 -3.30
CA ASN A 102 13.05 8.21 -2.24
C ASN A 102 11.78 8.87 -2.80
N SER A 103 11.92 9.62 -3.89
CA SER A 103 10.78 10.24 -4.58
C SER A 103 9.83 9.18 -5.16
N SER A 104 10.36 8.14 -5.80
CA SER A 104 9.56 7.04 -6.35
C SER A 104 8.89 6.24 -5.23
N TYR A 105 9.58 5.96 -4.13
CA TYR A 105 9.01 5.26 -2.99
C TYR A 105 7.83 6.05 -2.41
N THR A 106 8.02 7.34 -2.18
CA THR A 106 6.97 8.23 -1.67
C THR A 106 5.79 8.29 -2.65
N ALA A 107 6.05 8.45 -3.96
CA ALA A 107 5.00 8.50 -4.97
C ALA A 107 4.19 7.19 -5.05
N SER A 108 4.86 6.04 -5.03
CA SER A 108 4.21 4.73 -5.03
C SER A 108 3.42 4.48 -3.75
N LEU A 109 3.98 4.82 -2.59
CA LEU A 109 3.27 4.73 -1.31
C LEU A 109 2.02 5.63 -1.30
N THR A 110 2.14 6.88 -1.75
CA THR A 110 1.00 7.79 -1.87
C THR A 110 -0.05 7.24 -2.84
N SER A 111 0.34 6.69 -3.99
CA SER A 111 -0.59 6.07 -4.94
C SER A 111 -1.35 4.88 -4.34
N ILE A 112 -0.67 4.05 -3.55
CA ILE A 112 -1.30 2.93 -2.84
C ILE A 112 -2.30 3.43 -1.81
N LEU A 113 -1.99 4.54 -1.11
CA LEU A 113 -2.86 5.12 -0.10
C LEU A 113 -4.04 5.91 -0.69
N THR A 114 -3.89 6.47 -1.90
CA THR A 114 -4.96 7.23 -2.56
C THR A 114 -5.92 6.37 -3.36
N VAL A 115 -5.45 5.25 -3.91
CA VAL A 115 -6.31 4.31 -4.65
C VAL A 115 -6.95 3.35 -3.65
N GLN A 116 -8.24 3.58 -3.36
CA GLN A 116 -9.09 2.60 -2.69
C GLN A 116 -9.26 1.36 -3.57
N LYS A 117 -8.27 0.45 -3.59
CA LYS A 117 -8.39 -0.83 -4.28
C LYS A 117 -9.23 -1.78 -3.45
N LEU A 118 -10.54 -1.65 -3.53
CA LEU A 118 -11.45 -2.73 -3.17
C LEU A 118 -11.17 -3.88 -4.14
N THR A 119 -10.30 -4.81 -3.77
CA THR A 119 -9.90 -5.91 -4.65
C THR A 119 -10.86 -7.07 -4.42
N SER A 120 -12.02 -7.03 -5.06
CA SER A 120 -12.71 -8.29 -5.36
C SER A 120 -11.84 -9.04 -6.36
N GLY A 121 -11.59 -10.34 -6.16
CA GLY A 121 -10.84 -11.16 -7.12
C GLY A 121 -11.52 -11.29 -8.49
N ILE A 122 -12.72 -10.71 -8.63
CA ILE A 122 -13.54 -10.62 -9.83
C ILE A 122 -13.65 -9.14 -10.17
N GLU A 123 -13.12 -8.75 -11.33
CA GLU A 123 -13.13 -7.37 -11.83
C GLU A 123 -14.34 -7.09 -12.74
N GLY A 124 -14.99 -8.13 -13.26
CA GLY A 124 -16.14 -8.04 -14.15
C GLY A 124 -16.54 -9.40 -14.71
N ILE A 125 -17.41 -9.40 -15.72
CA ILE A 125 -17.96 -10.63 -16.32
C ILE A 125 -16.88 -11.52 -16.94
N ASP A 126 -15.88 -10.96 -17.63
CA ASP A 126 -14.80 -11.74 -18.27
C ASP A 126 -13.95 -12.51 -17.26
N SER A 127 -13.65 -11.87 -16.12
CA SER A 127 -12.95 -12.53 -15.01
C SER A 127 -13.79 -13.61 -14.34
N LEU A 128 -15.12 -13.46 -14.34
CA LEU A 128 -16.04 -14.41 -13.74
C LEU A 128 -16.26 -15.65 -14.61
N ILE A 129 -16.37 -15.48 -15.93
CA ILE A 129 -16.54 -16.60 -16.87
C ILE A 129 -15.24 -17.44 -16.98
N SER A 130 -14.07 -16.79 -16.91
CA SER A 130 -12.77 -17.45 -16.96
C SER A 130 -12.40 -18.18 -15.67
N SER A 131 -13.00 -17.80 -14.53
CA SER A 131 -12.86 -18.54 -13.28
C SER A 131 -13.65 -19.86 -13.32
N LEU A 132 -13.39 -20.76 -12.37
CA LEU A 132 -14.18 -21.99 -12.16
C LEU A 132 -15.21 -21.85 -11.04
N ASP A 133 -15.33 -20.64 -10.46
CA ASP A 133 -16.11 -20.43 -9.25
C ASP A 133 -17.62 -20.47 -9.51
N PRO A 134 -18.45 -20.84 -8.51
CA PRO A 134 -19.90 -20.79 -8.61
C PRO A 134 -20.43 -19.36 -8.77
N ILE A 135 -21.47 -19.20 -9.57
CA ILE A 135 -22.12 -17.93 -9.88
C ILE A 135 -23.57 -18.01 -9.41
N GLY A 136 -24.01 -17.01 -8.66
CA GLY A 136 -25.41 -16.87 -8.27
C GLY A 136 -26.23 -16.16 -9.34
N VAL A 137 -27.46 -16.59 -9.52
CA VAL A 137 -28.43 -15.99 -10.45
C VAL A 137 -29.81 -15.97 -9.78
N GLN A 138 -30.56 -14.88 -9.94
CA GLN A 138 -31.91 -14.78 -9.41
C GLN A 138 -32.86 -15.82 -10.04
N ASP A 139 -33.73 -16.41 -9.23
CA ASP A 139 -34.79 -17.30 -9.72
C ASP A 139 -35.74 -16.56 -10.67
N GLY A 140 -36.05 -17.17 -11.81
CA GLY A 140 -36.87 -16.56 -12.86
C GLY A 140 -36.19 -15.49 -13.71
N SER A 141 -34.92 -15.14 -13.45
CA SER A 141 -34.20 -14.15 -14.26
C SER A 141 -33.77 -14.71 -15.62
N PHE A 142 -33.83 -13.87 -16.65
CA PHE A 142 -33.31 -14.22 -17.99
C PHE A 142 -31.80 -14.44 -17.99
N ALA A 143 -31.08 -13.91 -16.98
CA ALA A 143 -29.64 -14.05 -16.80
C ALA A 143 -29.20 -15.53 -16.82
N TYR A 144 -30.03 -16.44 -16.30
CA TYR A 144 -29.70 -17.87 -16.26
C TYR A 144 -29.50 -18.44 -17.67
N ASN A 145 -30.49 -18.22 -18.54
CA ASN A 145 -30.43 -18.71 -19.93
C ASN A 145 -29.38 -17.96 -20.74
N TYR A 146 -29.18 -16.67 -20.48
CA TYR A 146 -28.15 -15.87 -21.13
C TYR A 146 -26.74 -16.38 -20.81
N LEU A 147 -26.46 -16.68 -19.54
CA LEU A 147 -25.17 -17.22 -19.10
C LEU A 147 -24.85 -18.58 -19.74
N ILE A 148 -25.85 -19.45 -19.90
CA ILE A 148 -25.68 -20.76 -20.52
C ILE A 148 -25.56 -20.65 -22.05
N GLY A 149 -26.49 -19.94 -22.69
CA GLY A 149 -26.62 -19.91 -24.15
C GLY A 149 -25.56 -19.04 -24.82
N GLU A 150 -25.36 -17.83 -24.33
CA GLU A 150 -24.47 -16.84 -24.96
C GLU A 150 -23.06 -16.90 -24.39
N LEU A 151 -22.95 -16.94 -23.06
CA LEU A 151 -21.64 -16.93 -22.37
C LEU A 151 -21.06 -18.32 -22.12
N ARG A 152 -21.77 -19.39 -22.52
CA ARG A 152 -21.33 -20.80 -22.41
C ARG A 152 -20.89 -21.20 -21.00
N VAL A 153 -21.50 -20.62 -19.97
CA VAL A 153 -21.22 -20.98 -18.58
C VAL A 153 -21.86 -22.33 -18.28
N PRO A 154 -21.10 -23.31 -17.75
CA PRO A 154 -21.64 -24.61 -17.36
C PRO A 154 -22.75 -24.48 -16.32
N GLN A 155 -23.87 -25.18 -16.54
CA GLN A 155 -25.01 -25.19 -15.62
C GLN A 155 -24.62 -25.61 -14.19
N SER A 156 -23.60 -26.46 -14.04
CA SER A 156 -23.09 -26.91 -12.73
C SER A 156 -22.52 -25.78 -11.87
N ARG A 157 -22.09 -24.66 -12.48
CA ARG A 157 -21.59 -23.48 -11.77
C ARG A 157 -22.70 -22.53 -11.34
N LEU A 158 -23.89 -22.63 -11.93
CA LEU A 158 -24.98 -21.71 -11.66
C LEU A 158 -25.76 -22.15 -10.42
N ARG A 159 -25.95 -21.22 -9.49
CA ARG A 159 -26.77 -21.37 -8.30
C ARG A 159 -27.96 -20.44 -8.40
N ILE A 160 -29.16 -21.01 -8.38
CA ILE A 160 -30.40 -20.25 -8.37
C ILE A 160 -30.63 -19.73 -6.95
N ILE A 161 -30.89 -18.44 -6.84
CA ILE A 161 -31.08 -17.72 -5.57
C ILE A 161 -32.48 -17.11 -5.56
N LYS A 162 -33.24 -17.34 -4.48
CA LYS A 162 -34.66 -16.94 -4.42
C LYS A 162 -34.93 -15.72 -3.56
N SER A 163 -34.11 -15.50 -2.53
CA SER A 163 -34.34 -14.45 -1.54
C SER A 163 -33.14 -13.53 -1.38
N GLU A 164 -33.39 -12.30 -0.90
CA GLU A 164 -32.34 -11.33 -0.59
C GLU A 164 -31.41 -11.84 0.52
N ASP A 165 -31.92 -12.56 1.52
CA ASP A 165 -31.10 -13.17 2.57
C ASP A 165 -30.15 -14.24 2.01
N GLU A 166 -30.59 -14.97 0.98
CA GLU A 166 -29.74 -15.89 0.25
C GLU A 166 -28.68 -15.15 -0.58
N TYR A 167 -28.94 -13.94 -1.11
CA TYR A 167 -27.91 -13.12 -1.76
C TYR A 167 -26.75 -12.85 -0.81
N VAL A 168 -27.07 -12.29 0.36
CA VAL A 168 -26.07 -11.92 1.37
C VAL A 168 -25.29 -13.15 1.84
N SER A 169 -25.99 -14.22 2.23
CA SER A 169 -25.35 -15.41 2.80
C SER A 169 -24.49 -16.17 1.78
N ASN A 170 -24.90 -16.26 0.51
CA ASN A 170 -24.09 -16.92 -0.52
C ASN A 170 -22.85 -16.10 -0.87
N LEU A 171 -22.94 -14.78 -0.98
CA LEU A 171 -21.79 -13.91 -1.25
C LEU A 171 -20.81 -13.88 -0.07
N GLN A 172 -21.29 -13.90 1.18
CA GLN A 172 -20.42 -13.92 2.37
C GLN A 172 -19.69 -15.26 2.57
N LYS A 173 -20.37 -16.39 2.33
CA LYS A 173 -19.73 -17.71 2.38
C LYS A 173 -18.62 -17.84 1.33
N GLY A 174 -18.81 -17.19 0.18
CA GLY A 174 -17.89 -17.28 -0.95
C GLY A 174 -17.80 -18.68 -1.55
N PRO A 175 -16.99 -18.87 -2.60
CA PRO A 175 -16.90 -20.14 -3.33
C PRO A 175 -16.34 -21.28 -2.46
N GLN A 176 -15.41 -20.98 -1.54
CA GLN A 176 -14.79 -21.95 -0.66
C GLN A 176 -15.73 -22.41 0.47
N GLY A 177 -16.63 -21.55 0.92
CA GLY A 177 -17.61 -21.85 1.98
C GLY A 177 -18.91 -22.46 1.47
N GLY A 178 -18.95 -22.93 0.22
CA GLY A 178 -20.14 -23.49 -0.42
C GLY A 178 -21.17 -22.45 -0.89
N GLY A 179 -20.80 -21.17 -0.92
CA GLY A 179 -21.57 -20.09 -1.53
C GLY A 179 -21.15 -19.81 -2.97
N VAL A 180 -21.25 -18.56 -3.39
CA VAL A 180 -20.94 -18.10 -4.76
C VAL A 180 -19.84 -17.05 -4.73
N ALA A 181 -19.07 -16.93 -5.81
CA ALA A 181 -18.04 -15.89 -5.90
C ALA A 181 -18.62 -14.53 -6.29
N ALA A 182 -19.66 -14.52 -7.12
CA ALA A 182 -20.42 -13.34 -7.47
C ALA A 182 -21.86 -13.72 -7.86
N ILE A 183 -22.74 -12.73 -7.86
CA ILE A 183 -24.11 -12.84 -8.36
C ILE A 183 -24.23 -12.00 -9.63
N VAL A 184 -24.91 -12.53 -10.65
CA VAL A 184 -25.24 -11.79 -11.88
C VAL A 184 -26.74 -11.51 -11.88
N ASP A 185 -27.09 -10.24 -11.98
CA ASP A 185 -28.48 -9.79 -11.93
C ASP A 185 -28.67 -8.43 -12.62
N GLU A 186 -29.92 -8.01 -12.80
CA GLU A 186 -30.29 -6.74 -13.43
C GLU A 186 -29.95 -5.55 -12.52
N LEU A 187 -29.43 -4.48 -13.12
CA LEU A 187 -28.95 -3.29 -12.40
C LEU A 187 -29.97 -2.71 -11.39
N PRO A 188 -31.28 -2.54 -11.69
CA PRO A 188 -32.21 -1.95 -10.73
C PRO A 188 -32.42 -2.79 -9.47
N TYR A 189 -32.41 -4.12 -9.58
CA TYR A 189 -32.49 -5.02 -8.41
C TYR A 189 -31.22 -4.95 -7.57
N VAL A 190 -30.08 -4.85 -8.24
CA VAL A 190 -28.78 -4.71 -7.59
C VAL A 190 -28.65 -3.38 -6.86
N GLU A 191 -29.09 -2.27 -7.47
CA GLU A 191 -29.09 -0.95 -6.83
C GLU A 191 -29.91 -0.95 -5.53
N LEU A 192 -31.09 -1.57 -5.57
CA LEU A 192 -31.94 -1.74 -4.39
C LEU A 192 -31.24 -2.59 -3.31
N PHE A 193 -30.64 -3.72 -3.70
CA PHE A 193 -29.90 -4.60 -2.81
C PHE A 193 -28.71 -3.90 -2.13
N LEU A 194 -27.95 -3.12 -2.90
CA LEU A 194 -26.77 -2.40 -2.41
C LEU A 194 -27.17 -1.26 -1.45
N SER A 195 -28.32 -0.62 -1.69
CA SER A 195 -28.87 0.41 -0.79
C SER A 195 -29.16 -0.16 0.61
N ASN A 196 -29.66 -1.39 0.69
CA ASN A 196 -29.99 -2.07 1.95
C ASN A 196 -28.75 -2.60 2.69
N ASN A 197 -27.75 -3.12 1.98
CA ASN A 197 -26.63 -3.90 2.52
C ASN A 197 -25.29 -3.13 2.62
N LYS A 198 -25.38 -1.79 2.69
CA LYS A 198 -24.31 -0.77 2.75
C LYS A 198 -22.86 -1.30 2.88
N CYS A 199 -22.14 -1.27 1.75
CA CYS A 199 -20.68 -1.35 1.58
C CYS A 199 -20.00 -2.70 1.80
N ILE A 200 -20.77 -3.76 2.10
CA ILE A 200 -20.24 -5.13 2.15
C ILE A 200 -20.08 -5.71 0.74
N PHE A 201 -20.90 -5.23 -0.20
CA PHE A 201 -20.94 -5.68 -1.59
C PHE A 201 -20.81 -4.48 -2.53
N ARG A 202 -20.36 -4.73 -3.75
CA ARG A 202 -20.29 -3.73 -4.80
C ARG A 202 -20.57 -4.35 -6.16
N THR A 203 -21.02 -3.52 -7.10
CA THR A 203 -20.97 -3.84 -8.52
C THR A 203 -19.52 -3.86 -9.01
N VAL A 204 -19.18 -4.84 -9.85
CA VAL A 204 -17.87 -5.00 -10.47
C VAL A 204 -18.01 -5.10 -11.98
N GLY A 205 -17.11 -4.42 -12.68
CA GLY A 205 -17.13 -4.32 -14.14
C GLY A 205 -18.20 -3.36 -14.65
N GLN A 206 -18.40 -3.39 -15.96
CA GLN A 206 -19.45 -2.63 -16.64
C GLN A 206 -20.67 -3.52 -16.87
N GLU A 207 -21.82 -2.88 -17.08
CA GLU A 207 -23.01 -3.53 -17.61
C GLU A 207 -22.68 -4.17 -18.97
N PHE A 208 -22.99 -5.44 -19.13
CA PHE A 208 -22.56 -6.22 -20.31
C PHE A 208 -23.72 -6.64 -21.22
N THR A 209 -24.96 -6.31 -20.87
CA THR A 209 -26.12 -6.43 -21.75
C THR A 209 -26.80 -5.08 -21.86
N LYS A 210 -27.40 -4.77 -23.01
CA LYS A 210 -28.27 -3.59 -23.12
C LYS A 210 -29.71 -4.07 -23.15
N SER A 211 -30.38 -3.95 -22.01
CA SER A 211 -31.80 -4.32 -21.86
C SER A 211 -32.60 -3.12 -21.34
N GLY A 212 -33.93 -3.23 -21.44
CA GLY A 212 -34.86 -2.23 -20.93
C GLY A 212 -36.14 -2.86 -20.41
N TRP A 213 -36.68 -2.31 -19.32
CA TRP A 213 -37.99 -2.67 -18.80
C TRP A 213 -39.10 -1.99 -19.60
N GLY A 214 -40.22 -2.67 -19.77
CA GLY A 214 -41.35 -2.18 -20.53
C GLY A 214 -42.68 -2.74 -20.05
N PHE A 215 -43.75 -2.06 -20.45
CA PHE A 215 -45.12 -2.49 -20.17
C PHE A 215 -45.63 -3.31 -21.36
N ALA A 216 -46.21 -4.48 -21.07
CA ALA A 216 -46.80 -5.35 -22.08
C ALA A 216 -48.30 -5.10 -22.21
N PHE A 217 -48.77 -5.00 -23.45
CA PHE A 217 -50.19 -4.86 -23.79
C PHE A 217 -50.62 -5.94 -24.77
N GLN A 218 -51.92 -6.19 -24.85
CA GLN A 218 -52.47 -6.99 -25.94
C GLN A 218 -52.14 -6.33 -27.29
N ARG A 219 -51.94 -7.18 -28.30
CA ARG A 219 -51.67 -6.73 -29.66
C ARG A 219 -52.77 -5.77 -30.13
N ASP A 220 -52.36 -4.68 -30.77
CA ASP A 220 -53.23 -3.63 -31.32
C ASP A 220 -54.02 -2.81 -30.27
N SER A 221 -53.64 -2.88 -28.98
CA SER A 221 -54.20 -2.01 -27.94
C SER A 221 -53.78 -0.55 -28.12
N SER A 222 -54.74 0.37 -28.13
CA SER A 222 -54.47 1.81 -28.20
C SER A 222 -53.67 2.32 -26.99
N LEU A 223 -53.78 1.67 -25.83
CA LEU A 223 -53.05 2.05 -24.62
C LEU A 223 -51.52 1.95 -24.80
N ALA A 224 -51.05 1.09 -25.70
CA ALA A 224 -49.62 0.96 -25.96
C ALA A 224 -49.05 2.27 -26.53
N ILE A 225 -49.80 2.95 -27.40
CA ILE A 225 -49.40 4.23 -27.99
C ILE A 225 -49.46 5.32 -26.90
N ASP A 226 -50.59 5.43 -26.21
CA ASP A 226 -50.80 6.46 -25.18
C ASP A 226 -49.74 6.38 -24.07
N LEU A 227 -49.45 5.17 -23.58
CA LEU A 227 -48.43 4.99 -22.53
C LEU A 227 -47.02 5.26 -23.07
N SER A 228 -46.71 4.83 -24.29
CA SER A 228 -45.39 5.11 -24.88
C SER A 228 -45.16 6.61 -25.06
N THR A 229 -46.18 7.37 -25.50
CA THR A 229 -46.12 8.82 -25.59
C THR A 229 -45.94 9.48 -24.22
N ALA A 230 -46.66 9.01 -23.20
CA ALA A 230 -46.50 9.51 -21.83
C ALA A 230 -45.09 9.23 -21.27
N ILE A 231 -44.54 8.04 -21.50
CA ILE A 231 -43.17 7.68 -21.07
C ILE A 231 -42.13 8.55 -21.78
N LEU A 232 -42.29 8.80 -23.08
CA LEU A 232 -41.41 9.71 -23.83
C LEU A 232 -41.44 11.13 -23.24
N GLN A 233 -42.62 11.66 -22.95
CA GLN A 233 -42.75 12.98 -22.32
C GLN A 233 -42.07 13.04 -20.95
N LEU A 234 -42.21 11.99 -20.12
CA LEU A 234 -41.52 11.86 -18.83
C LEU A 234 -39.99 11.77 -18.98
N SER A 235 -39.51 11.18 -20.08
CA SER A 235 -38.08 11.12 -20.39
C SER A 235 -37.54 12.47 -20.85
N GLU A 236 -38.28 13.19 -21.70
CA GLU A 236 -37.87 14.48 -22.27
C GLU A 236 -37.83 15.59 -21.22
N ASN A 237 -38.77 15.60 -20.26
CA ASN A 237 -38.83 16.61 -19.21
C ASN A 237 -37.98 16.25 -17.97
N GLY A 238 -37.35 15.08 -17.95
CA GLY A 238 -36.50 14.61 -16.84
C GLY A 238 -37.26 14.08 -15.61
N GLU A 239 -38.60 14.02 -15.62
CA GLU A 239 -39.37 13.46 -14.51
C GLU A 239 -39.06 11.97 -14.30
N LEU A 240 -38.80 11.23 -15.37
CA LEU A 240 -38.41 9.81 -15.26
C LEU A 240 -37.12 9.63 -14.45
N GLN A 241 -36.15 10.54 -14.63
CA GLN A 241 -34.92 10.56 -13.83
C GLN A 241 -35.21 10.93 -12.38
N ARG A 242 -36.11 11.88 -12.12
CA ARG A 242 -36.51 12.24 -10.74
C ARG A 242 -37.20 11.08 -10.03
N ILE A 243 -38.01 10.29 -10.73
CA ILE A 243 -38.63 9.08 -10.20
C ILE A 243 -37.54 8.04 -9.90
N HIS A 244 -36.62 7.81 -10.83
CA HIS A 244 -35.46 6.94 -10.62
C HIS A 244 -34.73 7.34 -9.34
N ASP A 245 -34.35 8.61 -9.23
CA ASP A 245 -33.48 9.04 -8.16
C ASP A 245 -34.20 9.02 -6.81
N LYS A 246 -35.50 9.29 -6.80
CA LYS A 246 -36.31 9.25 -5.59
C LYS A 246 -36.45 7.83 -5.01
N TRP A 247 -36.52 6.80 -5.87
CA TRP A 247 -36.82 5.43 -5.45
C TRP A 247 -35.62 4.50 -5.46
N LEU A 248 -34.65 4.72 -6.35
CA LEU A 248 -33.48 3.86 -6.59
C LEU A 248 -32.16 4.55 -6.23
N SER A 249 -32.05 5.88 -6.44
CA SER A 249 -30.85 6.63 -6.03
C SER A 249 -30.92 7.07 -4.58
N ASN A 250 -30.59 6.19 -3.62
CA ASN A 250 -30.09 6.70 -2.36
C ASN A 250 -29.15 5.74 -1.61
N ASN A 251 -28.08 6.34 -1.06
CA ASN A 251 -26.97 5.74 -0.34
C ASN A 251 -26.23 4.65 -1.13
N GLY A 252 -25.73 5.01 -2.32
CA GLY A 252 -24.45 4.45 -2.73
C GLY A 252 -23.46 4.61 -1.58
N CYS A 253 -22.47 3.71 -1.49
CA CYS A 253 -21.33 3.94 -0.63
C CYS A 253 -20.60 5.18 -1.14
N SER A 254 -21.08 6.35 -0.75
CA SER A 254 -20.25 7.52 -0.71
C SER A 254 -19.04 7.08 0.10
N SER A 255 -17.87 7.26 -0.47
CA SER A 255 -16.60 7.14 0.22
C SER A 255 -16.46 8.16 1.38
N GLN A 256 -17.57 8.57 2.00
CA GLN A 256 -17.83 9.59 3.01
C GLN A 256 -19.05 9.10 3.79
N ASN A 257 -18.93 8.51 4.99
CA ASN A 257 -18.61 9.24 6.22
C ASN A 257 -17.86 8.43 7.31
N ASN A 258 -17.20 7.33 6.95
CA ASN A 258 -16.07 6.79 7.71
C ASN A 258 -14.72 7.13 7.04
N GLN A 259 -14.70 8.19 6.23
CA GLN A 259 -13.49 8.71 5.57
C GLN A 259 -12.46 9.23 6.59
N ALA A 260 -12.83 9.38 7.86
CA ALA A 260 -11.87 9.60 8.91
C ALA A 260 -11.04 8.34 9.18
N ASP A 261 -11.62 7.13 9.26
CA ASP A 261 -10.90 5.94 9.73
C ASP A 261 -10.26 5.11 8.60
N ASP A 262 -10.86 5.03 7.41
CA ASP A 262 -10.29 4.23 6.29
C ASP A 262 -9.11 4.92 5.59
N THR A 263 -9.06 6.25 5.64
CA THR A 263 -7.93 7.05 5.11
C THR A 263 -6.83 7.26 6.15
N ARG A 264 -7.01 6.75 7.39
CA ARG A 264 -5.98 6.82 8.43
C ARG A 264 -5.05 5.62 8.33
N LEU A 265 -3.76 5.91 8.43
CA LEU A 265 -2.74 4.89 8.59
C LEU A 265 -2.98 4.15 9.90
N SER A 266 -3.39 2.88 9.82
CA SER A 266 -3.60 2.06 11.01
C SER A 266 -2.25 1.62 11.58
N LEU A 267 -2.12 1.61 12.92
CA LEU A 267 -0.93 1.05 13.58
C LEU A 267 -0.71 -0.43 13.21
N LYS A 268 -1.78 -1.17 12.91
CA LYS A 268 -1.70 -2.57 12.46
C LYS A 268 -0.93 -2.71 11.14
N SER A 269 -1.02 -1.73 10.24
CA SER A 269 -0.33 -1.75 8.94
C SER A 269 1.18 -1.46 9.04
N PHE A 270 1.61 -0.82 10.14
CA PHE A 270 2.99 -0.36 10.32
C PHE A 270 3.67 -0.88 11.59
N TRP A 271 3.03 -1.79 12.32
CA TRP A 271 3.60 -2.33 13.56
C TRP A 271 4.96 -3.02 13.33
N GLY A 272 5.21 -3.60 12.14
CA GLY A 272 6.52 -4.18 11.82
C GLY A 272 7.68 -3.17 11.87
N MET A 273 7.42 -1.86 11.78
CA MET A 273 8.41 -0.81 11.98
C MET A 273 8.75 -0.58 13.47
N TYR A 274 7.83 -0.91 14.36
CA TYR A 274 7.94 -0.68 15.82
C TYR A 274 8.19 -1.97 16.60
N ALA A 275 8.07 -3.13 15.95
CA ALA A 275 8.36 -4.40 16.59
C ALA A 275 9.82 -4.39 17.07
N PRO A 276 10.08 -4.56 18.38
CA PRO A 276 11.44 -4.84 18.83
C PRO A 276 11.88 -6.09 18.08
N GLU A 277 13.10 -6.06 17.55
CA GLU A 277 13.73 -7.19 16.88
C GLU A 277 13.60 -8.41 17.80
N THR A 278 12.59 -9.24 17.54
CA THR A 278 12.28 -10.37 18.40
C THR A 278 13.36 -11.38 18.15
N GLU A 279 14.28 -11.51 19.11
CA GLU A 279 15.11 -12.69 19.25
C GLU A 279 14.20 -13.92 19.10
N GLU A 280 14.53 -14.78 18.14
CA GLU A 280 13.84 -16.05 17.96
C GLU A 280 13.88 -16.84 19.29
N PRO A 281 12.76 -17.42 19.74
CA PRO A 281 12.79 -18.29 20.91
C PRO A 281 13.57 -19.56 20.55
N GLU A 282 14.68 -19.81 21.25
CA GLU A 282 15.42 -21.07 21.18
C GLU A 282 14.46 -22.24 21.44
N ILE A 283 14.33 -23.12 20.45
CA ILE A 283 13.67 -24.43 20.61
C ILE A 283 14.58 -25.28 21.51
N SER A 284 14.03 -25.72 22.63
CA SER A 284 14.69 -26.59 23.60
C SER A 284 14.72 -28.04 23.13
N GLU A 285 15.92 -28.60 22.95
CA GLU A 285 16.16 -30.04 23.03
C GLU A 285 17.27 -30.34 24.07
N PRO A 286 17.21 -31.51 24.75
CA PRO A 286 17.81 -31.70 26.07
C PRO A 286 19.31 -32.05 26.04
N GLU A 287 19.97 -31.73 27.16
CA GLU A 287 21.41 -31.88 27.42
C GLU A 287 21.93 -33.33 27.28
N SER A 288 23.11 -33.46 26.64
CA SER A 288 24.11 -34.45 27.04
C SER A 288 25.55 -33.95 26.85
N ALA A 289 26.17 -33.70 27.99
CA ALA A 289 27.59 -33.68 28.36
C ALA A 289 28.72 -33.55 27.31
N ARG A 290 29.41 -32.40 27.41
CA ARG A 290 30.86 -32.22 27.69
C ARG A 290 31.79 -31.74 26.56
N SER A 291 32.27 -30.50 26.79
CA SER A 291 33.64 -29.99 26.57
C SER A 291 33.87 -28.99 25.43
N SER A 292 33.99 -27.74 25.86
CA SER A 292 34.94 -26.73 25.39
C SER A 292 34.76 -26.15 23.97
N ARG A 293 34.00 -25.05 23.89
CA ARG A 293 34.50 -23.85 23.22
C ARG A 293 33.78 -22.60 23.76
N ARG A 294 34.53 -21.81 24.53
CA ARG A 294 34.11 -20.51 25.06
C ARG A 294 33.70 -19.57 23.92
N THR A 295 32.53 -18.97 24.13
CA THR A 295 31.96 -17.76 23.56
C THR A 295 33.02 -16.77 23.07
N LEU A 296 33.09 -16.53 21.75
CA LEU A 296 34.07 -15.64 21.11
C LEU A 296 33.44 -14.43 20.40
N LEU A 297 32.19 -14.06 20.73
CA LEU A 297 31.49 -12.95 20.05
C LEU A 297 31.01 -11.81 20.96
N SER A 298 31.18 -11.89 22.28
CA SER A 298 30.72 -10.84 23.20
C SER A 298 31.71 -9.69 23.46
N ARG A 299 32.96 -9.79 22.97
CA ARG A 299 33.97 -8.72 23.16
C ARG A 299 33.75 -7.53 22.20
N SER A 300 33.44 -7.79 20.93
CA SER A 300 33.42 -6.75 19.90
C SER A 300 32.31 -5.70 20.09
N PHE A 301 31.16 -6.09 20.63
CA PHE A 301 30.03 -5.17 20.81
C PHE A 301 30.19 -4.30 22.06
N LYS A 302 30.77 -4.85 23.14
CA LYS A 302 31.13 -4.09 24.33
C LYS A 302 32.24 -3.07 24.03
N ASP A 303 33.21 -3.44 23.19
CA ASP A 303 34.26 -2.53 22.75
C ASP A 303 33.69 -1.40 21.87
N LEU A 304 32.65 -1.67 21.08
CA LEU A 304 31.98 -0.65 20.25
C LEU A 304 31.19 0.34 21.11
N ILE A 305 30.43 -0.14 22.10
CA ILE A 305 29.70 0.72 23.05
C ILE A 305 30.68 1.58 23.85
N GLY A 306 31.77 0.99 24.36
CA GLY A 306 32.80 1.72 25.09
C GLY A 306 33.54 2.76 24.24
N PHE A 307 33.72 2.51 22.93
CA PHE A 307 34.30 3.48 22.01
C PHE A 307 33.36 4.67 21.77
N VAL A 308 32.06 4.43 21.62
CA VAL A 308 31.04 5.47 21.44
C VAL A 308 30.97 6.38 22.67
N ASP A 309 30.91 5.80 23.88
CA ASP A 309 30.86 6.57 25.13
C ASP A 309 32.11 7.46 25.30
N LYS A 310 33.29 6.92 24.96
CA LYS A 310 34.56 7.68 25.02
C LYS A 310 34.58 8.85 24.05
N ARG A 311 34.07 8.67 22.82
CA ARG A 311 34.01 9.73 21.81
C ARG A 311 32.99 10.81 22.17
N GLU A 312 31.89 10.46 22.80
CA GLU A 312 30.90 11.43 23.28
C GLU A 312 31.49 12.34 24.38
N ALA A 313 32.28 11.77 25.29
CA ALA A 313 32.97 12.52 26.34
C ALA A 313 34.01 13.51 25.77
N GLU A 314 34.83 13.09 24.80
CA GLU A 314 35.80 13.96 24.12
C GLU A 314 35.13 15.14 23.40
N ILE A 315 33.98 14.90 22.76
CA ILE A 315 33.22 15.95 22.06
C ILE A 315 32.63 16.97 23.06
N LYS A 316 32.12 16.50 24.20
CA LYS A 316 31.62 17.38 25.27
C LYS A 316 32.72 18.29 25.83
N ASP A 317 33.93 17.78 26.00
CA ASP A 317 35.07 18.56 26.48
C ASP A 317 35.57 19.59 25.45
N ILE A 318 35.59 19.24 24.16
CA ILE A 318 35.95 20.18 23.08
C ILE A 318 34.93 21.33 23.02
N LEU A 319 33.63 21.03 23.12
CA LEU A 319 32.58 22.06 23.17
C LEU A 319 32.73 22.97 24.39
N LYS A 320 33.09 22.41 25.55
CA LYS A 320 33.30 23.17 26.79
C LYS A 320 34.51 24.11 26.71
N ARG A 321 35.63 23.66 26.11
CA ARG A 321 36.80 24.52 25.85
C ARG A 321 36.49 25.63 24.86
N LYS A 322 35.84 25.30 23.74
CA LYS A 322 35.48 26.28 22.71
C LYS A 322 34.57 27.38 23.25
N ASN A 323 33.67 27.03 24.18
CA ASN A 323 32.79 27.99 24.84
C ASN A 323 33.53 28.88 25.87
N SER A 324 34.56 28.35 26.54
CA SER A 324 35.44 29.15 27.42
C SER A 324 36.36 30.10 26.65
N ASP A 325 36.92 29.66 25.52
CA ASP A 325 37.81 30.48 24.70
C ASP A 325 37.04 31.63 24.03
N ASN A 326 35.80 31.36 23.57
CA ASN A 326 34.92 32.40 23.03
C ASN A 326 34.55 33.45 24.10
N LYS A 327 34.38 33.02 25.36
CA LYS A 327 34.12 33.93 26.50
C LYS A 327 35.33 34.81 26.86
N LYS A 328 36.56 34.29 26.70
CA LYS A 328 37.81 35.05 26.90
C LYS A 328 38.10 36.05 25.78
N GLN A 329 37.73 35.74 24.53
CA GLN A 329 37.85 36.68 23.41
C GLN A 329 36.93 37.89 23.56
N ILE A 330 35.71 37.68 24.07
CA ILE A 330 34.74 38.76 24.34
C ILE A 330 35.23 39.68 25.47
N SER A 331 35.88 39.14 26.51
CA SER A 331 36.46 39.98 27.58
C SER A 331 37.68 40.78 27.10
N HIS A 332 38.55 40.20 26.24
CA HIS A 332 39.76 40.89 25.79
C HIS A 332 39.50 42.03 24.79
N SER A 333 38.42 41.94 24.00
CA SER A 333 37.99 43.04 23.11
C SER A 333 37.40 44.24 23.86
N SER A 334 36.97 44.04 25.12
CA SER A 334 36.38 45.10 25.95
C SER A 334 37.45 46.00 26.59
N ASP A 335 38.66 45.48 26.80
CA ASP A 335 39.76 46.20 27.47
C ASP A 335 40.66 46.99 26.50
N VAL A 336 40.73 46.63 25.22
CA VAL A 336 41.57 47.33 24.22
C VAL A 336 40.98 48.68 23.79
N GLN A 337 39.68 48.91 24.01
CA GLN A 337 39.02 50.16 23.61
C GLN A 337 39.11 51.28 24.67
N ARG A 338 39.82 51.08 25.80
CA ARG A 338 39.88 52.04 26.91
C ARG A 338 41.15 52.88 27.01
N ASN A 339 42.18 52.62 26.22
CA ASN A 339 43.45 53.36 26.27
C ASN A 339 43.86 53.91 24.88
N SER A 340 43.38 55.10 24.54
CA SER A 340 44.07 56.04 23.64
C SER A 340 44.23 57.37 24.38
N PRO A 341 45.45 57.92 24.53
CA PRO A 341 45.63 59.25 25.09
C PRO A 341 45.40 60.34 24.03
N ALA A 342 45.08 61.54 24.54
CA ALA A 342 44.76 62.76 23.82
C ALA A 342 45.88 63.30 22.92
#